data_AF-A0A8B6BUJ3-F1
#
_entry.id   AF-A0A8B6BUJ3-F1
#
_cell.length_a   1.000
_cell.length_b   1.000
_cell.length_c   1.000
_cell.angle_alpha   90.00
_cell.angle_beta   90.00
_cell.angle_gamma   90.00
#
_symmetry.space_group_name_H-M   'P 1'
#
loop_
_entity.id
_entity.type
_entity.pdbx_description
1 polymer ?
#
loop_
_entity_poly.entity_id
_entity_poly.type
_entity_poly.pdbx_seq_one_letter_code
_entity_poly.pdbx_strand_id
1 'polypeptide(L)'
;MSTEVKHCVKSSMPDIFKEIKDWNDDMRSWSNLMYCDMYNYFVRSTAVDGETMKNFKSLQSYNYFQSGNVDKILHFNATDNKIFMKASVRSSQTVSRLNDAYVMCTGEGAVEQAWCTCMAGLGLSCSHVGALLWKIEYAVRNSMTGVSCTDETAKWNRGTTRTLNQSHLSVFS
;
A
#
# COMPACT_ATOMS: atom_id res chain seq x y z
N MET A 1 10.17 -1.78 26.61
CA MET A 1 9.11 -1.61 25.60
C MET A 1 8.98 -2.94 24.88
N SER A 2 7.93 -3.70 25.17
CA SER A 2 7.71 -5.02 24.58
C SER A 2 7.52 -4.87 23.08
N THR A 3 8.51 -5.28 22.26
CA THR A 3 8.26 -5.48 20.83
C THR A 3 7.48 -6.78 20.69
N GLU A 4 6.15 -6.70 20.81
CA GLU A 4 5.29 -7.78 20.37
C GLU A 4 5.53 -8.04 18.89
N VAL A 5 5.88 -9.28 18.58
CA VAL A 5 6.12 -9.72 17.22
C VAL A 5 4.76 -9.98 16.58
N LYS A 6 4.38 -9.15 15.60
CA LYS A 6 3.11 -9.29 14.90
C LYS A 6 3.13 -10.56 14.04
N HIS A 7 2.09 -11.38 14.18
CA HIS A 7 1.95 -12.63 13.43
C HIS A 7 1.21 -12.39 12.11
N CYS A 8 1.84 -12.80 11.02
CA CYS A 8 1.36 -12.66 9.66
C CYS A 8 0.56 -13.92 9.31
N VAL A 9 -0.77 -13.86 9.42
CA VAL A 9 -1.66 -15.01 9.19
C VAL A 9 -1.94 -15.16 7.70
N LYS A 10 -1.64 -16.33 7.10
CA LYS A 10 -2.10 -16.69 5.75
C LYS A 10 -3.62 -16.90 5.78
N SER A 11 -4.38 -15.85 5.52
CA SER A 11 -5.82 -15.96 5.24
C SER A 11 -6.08 -15.75 3.75
N SER A 12 -7.32 -15.92 3.28
CA SER A 12 -7.81 -15.22 2.09
C SER A 12 -7.92 -13.70 2.39
N MET A 13 -8.17 -12.86 1.36
CA MET A 13 -8.43 -11.44 1.58
C MET A 13 -9.52 -11.30 2.67
N PRO A 14 -9.23 -10.62 3.80
CA PRO A 14 -10.20 -10.44 4.87
C PRO A 14 -11.48 -9.80 4.32
N ASP A 15 -12.64 -10.32 4.73
CA ASP A 15 -13.94 -9.85 4.23
C ASP A 15 -14.18 -8.37 4.54
N ILE A 16 -13.59 -7.86 5.63
CA ILE A 16 -13.61 -6.44 5.97
C ILE A 16 -13.10 -5.53 4.82
N PHE A 17 -12.08 -5.94 4.04
CA PHE A 17 -11.62 -5.13 2.92
C PHE A 17 -12.62 -5.08 1.76
N LYS A 18 -13.48 -6.09 1.63
CA LYS A 18 -14.55 -6.16 0.62
C LYS A 18 -15.80 -5.40 1.05
N GLU A 19 -16.04 -5.34 2.35
CA GLU A 19 -17.22 -4.69 2.94
C GLU A 19 -17.10 -3.16 3.02
N ILE A 20 -15.88 -2.60 3.04
CA ILE A 20 -15.67 -1.15 3.01
C ILE A 20 -16.12 -0.58 1.66
N LYS A 21 -17.21 0.19 1.68
CA LYS A 21 -17.77 0.88 0.51
C LYS A 21 -17.29 2.32 0.39
N ASP A 22 -17.11 3.01 1.52
CA ASP A 22 -16.83 4.44 1.56
C ASP A 22 -15.33 4.72 1.67
N TRP A 23 -14.66 4.75 0.52
CA TRP A 23 -13.24 5.04 0.41
C TRP A 23 -13.00 6.54 0.18
N ASN A 24 -12.14 7.14 1.01
CA ASN A 24 -11.81 8.56 0.97
C ASN A 24 -10.48 8.82 0.26
N ASP A 25 -10.45 9.91 -0.51
CA ASP A 25 -9.26 10.46 -1.17
C ASP A 25 -8.81 11.74 -0.43
N ASP A 26 -8.33 11.56 0.80
CA ASP A 26 -7.78 12.64 1.62
C ASP A 26 -6.48 12.16 2.29
N MET A 27 -5.38 12.84 2.02
CA MET A 27 -4.06 12.54 2.58
C MET A 27 -3.92 12.99 4.04
N ARG A 28 -4.79 13.90 4.52
CA ARG A 28 -4.74 14.45 5.88
C ARG A 28 -4.85 13.37 6.94
N SER A 29 -5.62 12.35 6.65
CA SER A 29 -5.97 11.23 7.53
C SER A 29 -5.21 9.95 7.20
N TRP A 30 -4.10 10.04 6.46
CA TRP A 30 -3.22 8.89 6.30
C TRP A 30 -2.46 8.57 7.59
N SER A 31 -2.12 7.29 7.73
CA SER A 31 -1.29 6.80 8.83
C SER A 31 0.08 7.49 8.85
N ASN A 32 0.61 7.81 10.03
CA ASN A 32 1.94 8.38 10.24
C ASN A 32 3.06 7.33 10.09
N LEU A 33 3.05 6.63 8.96
CA LEU A 33 3.92 5.49 8.70
C LEU A 33 5.36 5.93 8.40
N MET A 34 6.32 5.38 9.14
CA MET A 34 7.74 5.63 8.97
C MET A 34 8.49 4.37 8.48
N TYR A 35 9.74 4.56 8.05
CA TYR A 35 10.60 3.46 7.63
C TYR A 35 10.76 2.36 8.69
N CYS A 36 10.84 2.73 9.97
CA CYS A 36 10.96 1.76 11.06
C CYS A 36 9.74 0.84 11.15
N ASP A 37 8.54 1.33 10.85
CA ASP A 37 7.31 0.54 10.81
C ASP A 37 7.33 -0.45 9.66
N MET A 38 7.82 -0.02 8.48
CA MET A 38 8.02 -0.90 7.33
C MET A 38 9.04 -2.00 7.63
N TYR A 39 10.14 -1.66 8.31
CA TYR A 39 11.16 -2.62 8.72
C TYR A 39 10.59 -3.62 9.74
N ASN A 40 9.88 -3.13 10.77
CA ASN A 40 9.22 -3.96 11.76
C ASN A 40 8.21 -4.91 11.11
N TYR A 41 7.47 -4.43 10.11
CA TYR A 41 6.55 -5.27 9.33
C TYR A 41 7.31 -6.31 8.52
N PHE A 42 8.07 -5.91 7.50
CA PHE A 42 8.65 -6.83 6.52
C PHE A 42 9.73 -7.77 7.06
N VAL A 43 10.51 -7.31 8.04
CA VAL A 43 11.68 -8.05 8.51
C VAL A 43 11.40 -8.76 9.82
N ARG A 44 10.75 -8.08 10.78
CA ARG A 44 10.61 -8.58 12.16
C ARG A 44 9.30 -9.31 12.44
N SER A 45 8.24 -9.09 11.65
CA SER A 45 6.98 -9.82 11.87
C SER A 45 7.16 -11.29 11.53
N THR A 46 6.43 -12.17 12.21
CA THR A 46 6.54 -13.62 12.00
C THR A 46 5.57 -14.08 10.94
N ALA A 47 6.03 -14.95 10.06
CA ALA A 47 5.16 -15.69 9.16
C ALA A 47 4.37 -16.76 9.92
N VAL A 48 3.49 -17.45 9.21
CA VAL A 48 2.62 -18.51 9.75
C VAL A 48 3.39 -19.67 10.37
N ASP A 49 4.61 -19.93 9.90
CA ASP A 49 5.49 -20.96 10.45
C ASP A 49 6.17 -20.55 11.77
N GLY A 50 5.91 -19.33 12.25
CA GLY A 50 6.51 -18.79 13.46
C GLY A 50 7.89 -18.18 13.25
N GLU A 51 8.47 -18.29 12.05
CA GLU A 51 9.75 -17.68 11.70
C GLU A 51 9.56 -16.22 11.29
N THR A 52 10.55 -15.38 11.57
CA THR A 52 10.53 -13.99 11.10
C THR A 52 10.53 -13.94 9.57
N MET A 53 9.71 -13.07 8.97
CA MET A 53 9.56 -12.98 7.50
C MET A 53 10.87 -12.65 6.78
N LYS A 54 11.76 -11.84 7.38
CA LYS A 54 13.06 -11.43 6.80
C LYS A 54 12.95 -10.95 5.34
N ASN A 55 11.84 -10.28 4.98
CA ASN A 55 11.57 -9.91 3.61
C ASN A 55 12.20 -8.55 3.23
N PHE A 56 13.53 -8.54 3.13
CA PHE A 56 14.30 -7.36 2.72
C PHE A 56 14.00 -6.92 1.28
N LYS A 57 13.56 -7.83 0.41
CA LYS A 57 13.24 -7.51 -0.98
C LYS A 57 12.07 -6.54 -1.07
N SER A 58 11.08 -6.66 -0.19
CA SER A 58 9.93 -5.76 -0.20
C SER A 58 10.27 -4.36 0.25
N LEU A 59 11.27 -4.20 1.14
CA LEU A 59 11.85 -2.88 1.45
C LEU A 59 12.50 -2.22 0.23
N GLN A 60 12.95 -2.99 -0.77
CA GLN A 60 13.51 -2.44 -2.02
C GLN A 60 12.44 -2.02 -3.04
N SER A 61 11.15 -2.12 -2.71
CA SER A 61 10.05 -1.81 -3.63
C SER A 61 9.81 -0.31 -3.84
N TYR A 62 10.68 0.55 -3.29
CA TYR A 62 10.66 2.00 -3.52
C TYR A 62 10.67 2.34 -5.02
N ASN A 63 11.38 1.56 -5.83
CA ASN A 63 11.45 1.74 -7.28
C ASN A 63 10.09 1.69 -7.96
N TYR A 64 9.14 0.89 -7.45
CA TYR A 64 7.78 0.81 -8.02
C TYR A 64 7.02 2.11 -7.79
N PHE A 65 7.11 2.66 -6.59
CA PHE A 65 6.57 3.97 -6.27
C PHE A 65 7.23 5.06 -7.12
N GLN A 66 8.57 5.12 -7.16
CA GLN A 66 9.31 6.12 -7.93
C GLN A 66 9.03 6.06 -9.44
N SER A 67 8.77 4.87 -9.97
CA SER A 67 8.43 4.67 -11.39
C SER A 67 6.98 5.06 -11.73
N GLY A 68 6.21 5.57 -10.77
CA GLY A 68 4.81 5.94 -10.97
C GLY A 68 3.88 4.75 -11.14
N ASN A 69 4.26 3.57 -10.64
CA ASN A 69 3.48 2.33 -10.75
C ASN A 69 2.44 2.18 -9.63
N VAL A 70 2.37 3.12 -8.68
CA VAL A 70 1.38 3.14 -7.60
C VAL A 70 0.34 4.22 -7.92
N ASP A 71 -0.90 3.79 -8.15
CA ASP A 71 -2.01 4.71 -8.40
C ASP A 71 -2.41 5.47 -7.11
N LYS A 72 -3.49 6.25 -7.15
CA LYS A 72 -4.00 6.96 -5.99
C LYS A 72 -4.26 6.02 -4.81
N ILE A 73 -3.89 6.49 -3.63
CA ILE A 73 -4.19 5.78 -2.39
C ILE A 73 -5.54 6.27 -1.90
N LEU A 74 -6.42 5.33 -1.61
CA LEU A 74 -7.68 5.57 -0.94
C LEU A 74 -7.59 5.02 0.48
N HIS A 75 -8.31 5.64 1.41
CA HIS A 75 -8.29 5.20 2.80
C HIS A 75 -9.69 5.18 3.43
N PHE A 76 -9.82 4.43 4.52
CA PHE A 76 -11.00 4.34 5.36
C PHE A 76 -10.57 4.27 6.82
N ASN A 77 -11.08 5.19 7.64
CA ASN A 77 -10.82 5.22 9.07
C ASN A 77 -11.89 4.39 9.77
N ALA A 78 -11.49 3.29 10.38
CA ALA A 78 -12.36 2.50 11.23
C ALA A 78 -12.38 3.06 12.66
N THR A 79 -13.32 2.56 13.47
CA THR A 79 -13.27 2.72 14.92
C THR A 79 -12.01 2.05 15.46
N ASP A 80 -11.39 2.62 16.50
CA ASP A 80 -10.17 2.12 17.17
C ASP A 80 -8.83 2.47 16.50
N ASN A 81 -8.69 3.68 15.96
CA ASN A 81 -7.41 4.20 15.44
C ASN A 81 -6.79 3.33 14.32
N LYS A 82 -7.62 2.56 13.63
CA LYS A 82 -7.25 1.72 12.50
C LYS A 82 -7.59 2.42 11.19
N ILE A 83 -6.61 2.46 10.31
CA ILE A 83 -6.70 3.10 9.00
C ILE A 83 -6.44 2.02 7.95
N PHE A 84 -7.48 1.74 7.17
CA PHE A 84 -7.40 0.88 6.00
C PHE A 84 -6.98 1.73 4.82
N MET A 85 -5.97 1.32 4.07
CA MET A 85 -5.51 2.01 2.87
C MET A 85 -5.37 1.03 1.72
N LYS A 86 -5.69 1.47 0.51
CA LYS A 86 -5.55 0.66 -0.70
C LYS A 86 -5.03 1.47 -1.88
N ALA A 87 -4.33 0.79 -2.78
CA ALA A 87 -4.00 1.32 -4.09
C ALA A 87 -3.84 0.19 -5.12
N SER A 88 -4.15 0.50 -6.37
CA SER A 88 -3.79 -0.37 -7.49
C SER A 88 -2.32 -0.14 -7.85
N VAL A 89 -1.54 -1.22 -7.92
CA VAL A 89 -0.10 -1.19 -8.21
C VAL A 89 0.19 -2.01 -9.47
N ARG A 90 0.86 -1.39 -10.43
CA ARG A 90 1.26 -2.04 -11.68
C ARG A 90 2.45 -2.98 -11.44
N SER A 91 2.39 -4.16 -12.05
CA SER A 91 3.53 -5.07 -12.08
C SER A 91 4.69 -4.45 -12.88
N SER A 92 5.92 -4.66 -12.44
CA SER A 92 7.12 -4.28 -13.21
C SER A 92 7.32 -5.16 -14.44
N GLN A 93 6.74 -6.37 -14.46
CA GLN A 93 6.97 -7.37 -15.51
C GLN A 93 5.99 -7.26 -16.67
N THR A 94 4.79 -6.70 -16.43
CA THR A 94 3.77 -6.53 -17.47
C THR A 94 3.05 -5.20 -17.28
N VAL A 95 3.02 -4.40 -18.35
CA VAL A 95 2.38 -3.07 -18.33
C VAL A 95 0.87 -3.18 -18.09
N SER A 96 0.22 -4.30 -18.41
CA SER A 96 -1.23 -4.45 -18.33
C SER A 96 -1.78 -4.94 -16.98
N ARG A 97 -0.97 -5.59 -16.11
CA ARG A 97 -1.50 -6.19 -14.88
C ARG A 97 -1.43 -5.22 -13.70
N LEU A 98 -2.59 -4.78 -13.26
CA LEU A 98 -2.79 -4.09 -11.99
C LEU A 98 -3.09 -5.12 -10.89
N ASN A 99 -2.50 -4.92 -9.71
CA ASN A 99 -2.82 -5.69 -8.52
C ASN A 99 -3.23 -4.71 -7.42
N ASP A 100 -4.34 -4.98 -6.76
CA ASP A 100 -4.81 -4.16 -5.66
C ASP A 100 -4.09 -4.57 -4.39
N ALA A 101 -3.34 -3.64 -3.84
CA ALA A 101 -2.69 -3.77 -2.55
C ALA A 101 -3.53 -3.06 -1.48
N TYR A 102 -3.63 -3.70 -0.33
CA TYR A 102 -4.36 -3.22 0.83
C TYR A 102 -3.47 -3.31 2.05
N VAL A 103 -3.57 -2.34 2.95
CA VAL A 103 -2.87 -2.34 4.23
C VAL A 103 -3.82 -1.83 5.30
N MET A 104 -3.66 -2.34 6.50
CA MET A 104 -4.29 -1.83 7.72
C MET A 104 -3.16 -1.38 8.65
N CYS A 105 -3.18 -0.12 9.02
CA CYS A 105 -2.19 0.52 9.86
C CYS A 105 -2.87 1.23 11.03
N THR A 106 -2.14 1.44 12.12
CA THR A 106 -2.61 2.37 13.16
C THR A 106 -2.40 3.82 12.74
N GLY A 107 -3.03 4.78 13.41
CA GLY A 107 -2.74 6.21 13.20
C GLY A 107 -1.26 6.55 13.36
N GLU A 108 -0.54 5.87 14.26
CA GLU A 108 0.88 6.10 14.55
C GLU A 108 1.86 5.49 13.54
N GLY A 109 1.37 4.73 12.54
CA GLY A 109 2.24 4.16 11.49
C GLY A 109 2.41 2.65 11.53
N ALA A 110 1.98 1.98 12.61
CA ALA A 110 2.25 0.57 12.78
C ALA A 110 1.42 -0.29 11.82
N VAL A 111 2.06 -0.97 10.87
CA VAL A 111 1.39 -1.90 9.95
C VAL A 111 0.94 -3.14 10.72
N GLU A 112 -0.34 -3.47 10.66
CA GLU A 112 -0.93 -4.64 11.32
C GLU A 112 -1.22 -5.76 10.35
N GLN A 113 -1.81 -5.43 9.20
CA GLN A 113 -2.15 -6.39 8.16
C GLN A 113 -1.88 -5.81 6.80
N ALA A 114 -1.57 -6.66 5.83
CA ALA A 114 -1.50 -6.27 4.44
C ALA A 114 -1.98 -7.41 3.55
N TRP A 115 -2.46 -7.04 2.36
CA TRP A 115 -2.98 -7.97 1.37
C TRP A 115 -2.64 -7.48 -0.03
N CYS A 116 -2.56 -8.40 -0.98
CA CYS A 116 -2.46 -8.04 -2.39
C CYS A 116 -3.11 -9.11 -3.28
N THR A 117 -3.73 -8.70 -4.39
CA THR A 117 -4.32 -9.62 -5.38
C THR A 117 -3.29 -10.29 -6.30
N CYS A 118 -2.00 -9.96 -6.15
CA CYS A 118 -0.93 -10.61 -6.92
C CYS A 118 -0.71 -12.08 -6.48
N MET A 119 -0.06 -12.90 -7.30
CA MET A 119 0.21 -14.31 -6.98
C MET A 119 1.08 -14.47 -5.71
N ALA A 120 1.97 -13.51 -5.44
CA ALA A 120 2.78 -13.46 -4.22
C ALA A 120 2.03 -12.86 -3.02
N GLY A 121 0.77 -12.45 -3.19
CA GLY A 121 -0.04 -11.76 -2.18
C GLY A 121 -0.38 -12.63 -0.97
N LEU A 122 -0.33 -13.96 -1.12
CA LEU A 122 -0.46 -14.92 -0.03
C LEU A 122 0.65 -14.79 1.03
N GLY A 123 1.79 -14.20 0.67
CA GLY A 123 2.87 -13.92 1.63
C GLY A 123 2.68 -12.64 2.43
N LEU A 124 1.60 -11.88 2.17
CA LEU A 124 1.23 -10.58 2.77
C LEU A 124 2.28 -9.47 2.65
N SER A 125 3.45 -9.79 2.13
CA SER A 125 4.63 -8.95 2.12
C SER A 125 5.16 -8.76 0.71
N CYS A 126 4.33 -8.81 -0.34
CA CYS A 126 4.81 -8.68 -1.71
C CYS A 126 5.32 -7.27 -2.03
N SER A 127 6.00 -7.10 -3.17
CA SER A 127 6.53 -5.80 -3.59
C SER A 127 5.45 -4.75 -3.84
N HIS A 128 4.23 -5.15 -4.20
CA HIS A 128 3.10 -4.21 -4.34
C HIS A 128 2.67 -3.60 -3.00
N VAL A 129 2.66 -4.40 -1.93
CA VAL A 129 2.47 -3.90 -0.56
C VAL A 129 3.61 -2.96 -0.20
N GLY A 130 4.85 -3.34 -0.49
CA GLY A 130 6.02 -2.47 -0.28
C GLY A 130 5.90 -1.13 -0.99
N ALA A 131 5.45 -1.12 -2.25
CA ALA A 131 5.27 0.09 -3.03
C ALA A 131 4.18 1.01 -2.46
N LEU A 132 3.06 0.44 -2.01
CA LEU A 132 1.99 1.16 -1.31
C LEU A 132 2.52 1.82 -0.04
N LEU A 133 3.21 1.06 0.83
CA LEU A 133 3.79 1.57 2.06
C LEU A 133 4.83 2.67 1.80
N TRP A 134 5.67 2.53 0.78
CA TRP A 134 6.64 3.56 0.39
C TRP A 134 5.98 4.87 -0.05
N LYS A 135 4.84 4.81 -0.75
CA LYS A 135 4.11 6.01 -1.15
C LYS A 135 3.52 6.72 0.08
N ILE A 136 3.05 5.98 1.09
CA ILE A 136 2.57 6.55 2.36
C ILE A 136 3.73 7.18 3.14
N GLU A 137 4.84 6.45 3.32
CA GLU A 137 6.05 6.96 3.99
C GLU A 137 6.55 8.23 3.35
N TYR A 138 6.60 8.28 2.01
CA TYR A 138 7.04 9.45 1.27
C TYR A 138 6.15 10.65 1.56
N ALA A 139 4.83 10.46 1.58
CA ALA A 139 3.89 11.54 1.90
C ALA A 139 4.08 12.07 3.33
N VAL A 140 4.29 11.17 4.29
CA VAL A 140 4.57 11.54 5.69
C VAL A 140 5.88 12.31 5.81
N ARG A 141 6.96 11.79 5.21
CA ARG A 141 8.30 12.40 5.26
C ARG A 141 8.37 13.77 4.60
N ASN A 142 7.51 14.06 3.63
CA ASN A 142 7.41 15.37 2.98
C ASN A 142 6.30 16.25 3.56
N SER A 143 5.76 15.91 4.74
CA SER A 143 4.70 16.67 5.43
C SER A 143 3.46 16.92 4.57
N MET A 144 3.13 15.96 3.70
CA MET A 144 1.98 16.02 2.80
C MET A 144 0.71 15.44 3.43
N THR A 145 0.83 14.84 4.61
CA THR A 145 -0.26 14.30 5.43
C THR A 145 -0.56 15.23 6.60
N GLY A 146 -1.62 14.97 7.36
CA GLY A 146 -2.00 15.79 8.50
C GLY A 146 -2.43 17.22 8.13
N VAL A 147 -2.34 18.13 9.11
CA VAL A 147 -2.84 19.52 9.01
C VAL A 147 -2.14 20.33 7.91
N SER A 148 -0.93 19.95 7.51
CA SER A 148 -0.15 20.62 6.46
C SER A 148 -0.56 20.23 5.03
N CYS A 149 -1.48 19.28 4.84
CA CYS A 149 -1.95 18.90 3.52
C CYS A 149 -2.77 20.03 2.88
N THR A 150 -2.21 20.60 1.81
CA THR A 150 -2.82 21.61 0.94
C THR A 150 -3.49 20.96 -0.28
N ASP A 151 -4.28 21.71 -1.03
CA ASP A 151 -4.87 21.21 -2.28
C ASP A 151 -3.79 20.80 -3.32
N GLU A 152 -2.61 21.43 -3.26
CA GLU A 152 -1.46 21.06 -4.10
C GLU A 152 -0.86 19.71 -3.68
N THR A 153 -0.77 19.42 -2.38
CA THR A 153 -0.32 18.08 -1.94
C THR A 153 -1.36 17.02 -2.26
N ALA A 154 -2.66 17.33 -2.21
CA ALA A 154 -3.71 16.41 -2.64
C ALA A 154 -3.62 16.06 -4.15
N LYS A 155 -3.17 16.99 -5.00
CA LYS A 155 -2.92 16.71 -6.44
C LYS A 155 -1.86 15.61 -6.63
N TRP A 156 -0.90 15.49 -5.73
CA TRP A 156 0.13 14.45 -5.82
C TRP A 156 -0.44 13.03 -5.63
N ASN A 157 -1.53 12.87 -4.88
CA ASN A 157 -2.16 11.56 -4.73
C ASN A 157 -2.83 11.10 -6.01
N ARG A 158 -3.26 12.00 -6.90
CA ARG A 158 -3.85 11.66 -8.21
C ARG A 158 -2.80 10.87 -8.99
N GLY A 159 -2.91 9.54 -8.96
CA GLY A 159 -1.91 8.66 -9.56
C GLY A 159 -1.78 8.91 -11.06
N THR A 160 -0.81 8.24 -11.68
CA THR A 160 -0.59 8.33 -13.12
C THR A 160 -1.70 7.60 -13.87
N THR A 161 -2.93 8.12 -13.88
CA THR A 161 -3.97 7.68 -14.81
C THR A 161 -3.57 8.16 -16.20
N ARG A 162 -2.67 7.42 -16.86
CA ARG A 162 -2.57 7.50 -18.31
C ARG A 162 -3.81 6.82 -18.85
N THR A 163 -4.82 7.63 -19.20
CA THR A 163 -5.88 7.20 -20.11
C THR A 163 -5.19 6.78 -21.40
N LEU A 164 -4.91 5.48 -21.55
CA LEU A 164 -4.56 4.93 -22.84
C LEU A 164 -5.85 4.98 -23.65
N ASN A 165 -6.05 6.09 -24.37
CA ASN A 165 -6.97 6.10 -25.49
C ASN A 165 -6.48 4.98 -26.41
N GLN A 166 -7.22 3.87 -26.40
CA GLN A 166 -7.04 2.80 -27.36
C GLN A 166 -7.52 3.35 -28.69
N SER A 167 -6.65 4.11 -29.38
CA SER A 167 -6.87 4.45 -30.77
C SER A 167 -6.93 3.13 -31.53
N HIS A 168 -8.15 2.79 -31.93
CA HIS A 168 -8.50 1.73 -32.84
C HIS A 168 -7.46 1.68 -33.98
N LEU A 169 -6.54 0.71 -33.92
CA LEU A 169 -5.70 0.39 -35.06
C LEU A 169 -6.64 -0.20 -36.10
N SER A 170 -7.14 0.66 -36.99
CA SER A 170 -7.76 0.24 -38.24
C SER A 170 -6.73 -0.60 -38.98
N VAL A 171 -7.02 -1.89 -39.07
CA VAL A 171 -6.36 -2.82 -39.99
C VAL A 171 -6.53 -2.23 -41.38
N PHE A 172 -5.43 -1.74 -41.96
CA PHE A 172 -5.38 -1.40 -43.37
C PHE A 172 -5.26 -2.71 -44.15
N SER A 173 -6.35 -3.00 -44.87
CA SER A 173 -6.47 -3.62 -46.21
C SER A 173 -5.42 -4.64 -46.64
#